data_AF-A0A1F7QQN4-F1
#
_entry.id   AF-A0A1F7QQN4-F1
#
_cell.length_a   1.000
_cell.length_b   1.000
_cell.length_c   1.000
_cell.angle_alpha   90.00
_cell.angle_beta   90.00
_cell.angle_gamma   90.00
#
_symmetry.space_group_name_H-M   'P 1'
#
loop_
_entity.id
_entity.type
_entity.pdbx_description
1 polymer ?
#
loop_
_entity_poly.entity_id
_entity_poly.type
_entity_poly.pdbx_seq_one_letter_code
_entity_poly.pdbx_strand_id
1 'polypeptide(L)'
;MILGIDEVGRGPWAGPLVIGAVVLGGAQIEGLTDSKKLSKKRREQLNILIRDQAAGYGLGWVSAAEIDQIGLSESLRLATRRAVEQIKVSYHEIIIDGTINFLDGTSKGQYVTTMKKADLLVPSASAASIIAKVARDSYMAEQDDAYPGYKFSSHVGYGTAVHRAAIDKLGVTPLHRLSFAPLAKYKAPVSIDRSTNLADKATETVSTETTKKIGDRAEDEAANYLVRHGHEILERNWKTKYCEIDIVSLKSGTLYFTEVKYRKSADQGGGIAAITKKKLSQMKFAANYFVQAQQITEPDLLLAVISMTGNPPDVEEFIELK
;
A
#
# COMPACT_ATOMS: atom_id res chain seq x y z
N MET A 1 5.61 -35.57 4.04
CA MET A 1 4.81 -34.61 4.82
C MET A 1 4.70 -33.31 4.05
N ILE A 2 3.49 -32.75 3.98
CA ILE A 2 3.19 -31.53 3.22
C ILE A 2 3.07 -30.37 4.19
N LEU A 3 3.76 -29.27 3.89
CA LEU A 3 3.54 -27.97 4.50
C LEU A 3 2.49 -27.20 3.69
N GLY A 4 1.33 -26.95 4.30
CA GLY A 4 0.29 -26.10 3.70
C GLY A 4 0.45 -24.65 4.15
N ILE A 5 0.19 -23.72 3.23
CA ILE A 5 0.32 -22.28 3.45
C ILE A 5 -0.90 -21.56 2.85
N ASP A 6 -1.45 -20.60 3.59
CA ASP A 6 -2.53 -19.72 3.12
C ASP A 6 -2.44 -18.32 3.79
N GLU A 7 -2.99 -17.29 3.14
CA GLU A 7 -3.00 -15.91 3.61
C GLU A 7 -4.35 -15.40 4.11
N VAL A 8 -4.31 -14.54 5.12
CA VAL A 8 -5.48 -13.83 5.62
C VAL A 8 -5.15 -12.36 5.83
N GLY A 9 -6.09 -11.49 5.45
CA GLY A 9 -5.96 -10.05 5.70
C GLY A 9 -5.30 -9.28 4.57
N ARG A 10 -5.39 -9.75 3.33
CA ARG A 10 -4.89 -9.03 2.15
C ARG A 10 -5.67 -7.72 1.87
N GLY A 11 -7.00 -7.79 1.90
CA GLY A 11 -7.90 -6.67 1.52
C GLY A 11 -8.31 -5.64 2.60
N PRO A 12 -8.28 -5.94 3.91
CA PRO A 12 -8.62 -4.98 4.96
C PRO A 12 -7.84 -3.66 4.88
N TRP A 13 -8.48 -2.57 5.27
CA TRP A 13 -7.86 -1.26 5.43
C TRP A 13 -7.08 -1.12 6.73
N ALA A 14 -7.41 -1.93 7.74
CA ALA A 14 -6.73 -1.92 9.03
C ALA A 14 -6.32 -3.33 9.48
N GLY A 15 -5.29 -3.38 10.31
CA GLY A 15 -4.73 -4.58 10.92
C GLY A 15 -3.67 -5.29 10.06
N PRO A 16 -3.08 -6.37 10.58
CA PRO A 16 -1.97 -7.06 9.94
C PRO A 16 -2.41 -7.94 8.77
N LEU A 17 -1.44 -8.29 7.93
CA LEU A 17 -1.47 -9.45 7.04
C LEU A 17 -0.89 -10.64 7.82
N VAL A 18 -1.51 -11.82 7.68
CA VAL A 18 -1.11 -13.03 8.38
C VAL A 18 -1.01 -14.19 7.40
N ILE A 19 0.10 -14.92 7.44
CA ILE A 19 0.27 -16.20 6.75
C ILE A 19 0.21 -17.32 7.79
N GLY A 20 -0.62 -18.32 7.52
CA GLY A 20 -0.61 -19.59 8.24
C GLY A 20 0.29 -20.60 7.54
N ALA A 21 1.01 -21.40 8.32
CA ALA A 21 1.83 -22.50 7.83
C ALA A 21 1.58 -23.72 8.72
N VAL A 22 1.17 -24.87 8.15
CA VAL A 22 0.82 -26.07 8.93
C VAL A 22 1.35 -27.33 8.27
N VAL A 23 1.98 -28.19 9.08
CA VAL A 23 2.31 -29.59 8.76
C VAL A 23 1.48 -30.48 9.68
N LEU A 24 0.49 -31.18 9.13
CA LEU A 24 -0.35 -32.07 9.94
C LEU A 24 0.41 -33.32 10.43
N GLY A 25 1.39 -33.80 9.67
CA GLY A 25 2.24 -34.93 10.08
C GLY A 25 1.51 -36.25 10.32
N GLY A 26 0.38 -36.46 9.63
CA GLY A 26 -0.44 -37.68 9.77
C GLY A 26 -1.72 -37.47 10.57
N ALA A 27 -1.85 -36.35 11.30
CA ALA A 27 -3.08 -35.99 12.00
C ALA A 27 -4.27 -35.90 11.03
N GLN A 28 -5.36 -36.57 11.39
CA GLN A 28 -6.63 -36.54 10.65
C GLN A 28 -7.61 -35.67 11.41
N ILE A 29 -7.87 -34.48 10.90
CA ILE A 29 -8.79 -33.52 11.53
C ILE A 29 -10.04 -33.43 10.67
N GLU A 30 -11.17 -33.89 11.19
CA GLU A 30 -12.43 -33.88 10.46
C GLU A 30 -13.03 -32.48 10.34
N GLY A 31 -13.58 -32.19 9.15
CA GLY A 31 -14.25 -30.92 8.87
C GLY A 31 -13.33 -29.76 8.49
N LEU A 32 -12.06 -30.06 8.15
CA LEU A 32 -11.21 -29.14 7.41
C LEU A 32 -11.81 -28.82 6.03
N THR A 33 -11.96 -27.54 5.74
CA THR A 33 -12.42 -27.00 4.45
C THR A 33 -12.03 -25.52 4.34
N ASP A 34 -12.52 -24.80 3.33
CA ASP A 34 -12.36 -23.35 3.21
C ASP A 34 -12.86 -22.67 4.50
N SER A 35 -11.95 -21.95 5.17
CA SER A 35 -12.24 -21.27 6.43
C SER A 35 -13.43 -20.30 6.35
N LYS A 36 -13.72 -19.73 5.17
CA LYS A 36 -14.83 -18.81 4.95
C LYS A 36 -16.19 -19.52 4.95
N LYS A 37 -16.22 -20.83 4.68
CA LYS A 37 -17.44 -21.65 4.75
C LYS A 37 -17.76 -22.12 6.17
N LEU A 38 -16.82 -21.97 7.09
CA LEU A 38 -16.96 -22.38 8.48
C LEU A 38 -17.48 -21.24 9.36
N SER A 39 -18.42 -21.58 10.26
CA SER A 39 -18.85 -20.65 11.32
C SER A 39 -17.67 -20.30 12.25
N LYS A 40 -17.74 -19.12 12.90
CA LYS A 40 -16.69 -18.68 13.84
C LYS A 40 -16.42 -19.74 14.93
N LYS A 41 -17.48 -20.25 15.56
CA LYS A 41 -17.41 -21.31 16.57
C LYS A 41 -16.73 -22.58 16.05
N ARG A 42 -17.05 -23.02 14.84
CA ARG A 42 -16.42 -24.22 14.26
C ARG A 42 -14.95 -23.98 13.92
N ARG A 43 -14.59 -22.79 13.42
CA ARG A 43 -13.19 -22.41 13.19
C ARG A 43 -12.37 -22.41 14.47
N GLU A 44 -12.90 -21.87 15.56
CA GLU A 44 -12.22 -21.84 16.86
C GLU A 44 -11.98 -23.26 17.41
N GLN A 45 -12.98 -24.15 17.31
CA GLN A 45 -12.83 -25.57 17.66
C GLN A 45 -11.74 -26.25 16.83
N LEU A 46 -11.76 -26.06 15.50
CA LEU A 46 -10.75 -26.63 14.62
C LEU A 46 -9.36 -26.05 14.90
N ASN A 47 -9.23 -24.75 15.19
CA ASN A 47 -7.96 -24.15 15.55
C ASN A 47 -7.34 -24.79 16.81
N ILE A 48 -8.15 -25.15 17.81
CA ILE A 48 -7.66 -25.88 19.00
C ILE A 48 -7.13 -27.25 18.57
N LEU A 49 -7.92 -28.01 17.80
CA LEU A 49 -7.51 -29.34 17.32
C LEU A 49 -6.25 -29.31 16.44
N ILE A 50 -6.14 -28.34 15.53
CA ILE A 50 -4.97 -28.18 14.67
C ILE A 50 -3.73 -27.89 15.51
N ARG A 51 -3.82 -27.00 16.50
CA ARG A 51 -2.67 -26.64 17.34
C ARG A 51 -2.22 -27.78 18.25
N ASP A 52 -3.15 -28.63 18.66
CA ASP A 52 -2.89 -29.79 19.51
C ASP A 52 -2.30 -30.97 18.70
N GLN A 53 -2.83 -31.23 17.51
CA GLN A 53 -2.54 -32.47 16.77
C GLN A 53 -1.55 -32.29 15.61
N ALA A 54 -1.39 -31.09 15.04
CA ALA A 54 -0.47 -30.90 13.92
C ALA A 54 0.98 -31.09 14.37
N ALA A 55 1.78 -31.81 13.57
CA ALA A 55 3.20 -31.96 13.83
C ALA A 55 3.97 -30.63 13.90
N GLY A 56 3.52 -29.60 13.19
CA GLY A 56 4.05 -28.26 13.35
C GLY A 56 3.16 -27.20 12.72
N TYR A 57 3.18 -26.00 13.29
CA TYR A 57 2.51 -24.85 12.72
C TYR A 57 3.29 -23.56 13.00
N GLY A 58 3.01 -22.52 12.21
CA GLY A 58 3.63 -21.21 12.32
C GLY A 58 2.70 -20.11 11.81
N LEU A 59 2.89 -18.91 12.34
CA LEU A 59 2.15 -17.71 11.91
C LEU A 59 3.10 -16.58 11.55
N GLY A 60 3.06 -16.14 10.30
CA GLY A 60 3.84 -15.03 9.81
C GLY A 60 3.03 -13.74 9.80
N TRP A 61 3.39 -12.79 10.66
CA TRP A 61 2.68 -11.52 10.80
C TRP A 61 3.43 -10.41 10.08
N VAL A 62 2.70 -9.51 9.44
CA VAL A 62 3.23 -8.22 8.95
C VAL A 62 2.24 -7.13 9.33
N SER A 63 2.72 -6.13 10.08
CA SER A 63 1.93 -5.01 10.58
C SER A 63 1.47 -4.07 9.47
N ALA A 64 0.48 -3.21 9.76
CA ALA A 64 0.03 -2.18 8.80
C ALA A 64 1.16 -1.22 8.41
N ALA A 65 2.01 -0.82 9.37
CA ALA A 65 3.16 0.03 9.12
C ALA A 65 4.21 -0.63 8.20
N GLU A 66 4.53 -1.91 8.44
CA GLU A 66 5.43 -2.66 7.55
C GLU A 66 4.82 -2.79 6.15
N ILE A 67 3.51 -3.06 6.03
CA ILE A 67 2.80 -3.11 4.73
C ILE A 67 2.94 -1.78 3.98
N ASP A 68 2.79 -0.66 4.68
CA ASP A 68 2.92 0.67 4.09
C ASP A 68 4.36 1.02 3.66
N GLN A 69 5.35 0.38 4.29
CA GLN A 69 6.77 0.59 4.01
C GLN A 69 7.26 -0.25 2.82
N ILE A 70 6.94 -1.55 2.81
CA ILE A 70 7.50 -2.50 1.83
C ILE A 70 6.51 -2.89 0.72
N GLY A 71 5.25 -2.49 0.86
CA GLY A 71 4.18 -2.84 -0.05
C GLY A 71 3.61 -4.24 0.18
N LEU A 72 2.40 -4.47 -0.32
CA LEU A 72 1.64 -5.70 -0.07
C LEU A 72 2.32 -6.95 -0.65
N SER A 73 2.89 -6.86 -1.86
CA SER A 73 3.55 -8.01 -2.50
C SER A 73 4.75 -8.50 -1.70
N GLU A 74 5.59 -7.60 -1.21
CA GLU A 74 6.73 -7.99 -0.37
C GLU A 74 6.32 -8.37 1.04
N SER A 75 5.23 -7.79 1.56
CA SER A 75 4.62 -8.24 2.81
C SER A 75 4.16 -9.70 2.76
N LEU A 76 3.60 -10.16 1.63
CA LEU A 76 3.22 -11.57 1.45
C LEU A 76 4.44 -12.49 1.47
N ARG A 77 5.55 -12.09 0.84
CA ARG A 77 6.81 -12.85 0.90
C ARG A 77 7.39 -12.87 2.31
N LEU A 78 7.45 -11.72 2.97
CA LEU A 78 7.95 -11.58 4.34
C LEU A 78 7.14 -12.40 5.34
N ALA A 79 5.81 -12.29 5.29
CA ALA A 79 4.90 -13.08 6.13
C ALA A 79 5.11 -14.58 5.88
N THR A 80 5.22 -15.01 4.61
CA THR A 80 5.45 -16.41 4.28
C THR A 80 6.77 -16.92 4.86
N ARG A 81 7.86 -16.15 4.71
CA ARG A 81 9.16 -16.51 5.31
C ARG A 81 9.07 -16.65 6.83
N ARG A 82 8.47 -15.67 7.51
CA ARG A 82 8.26 -15.68 8.97
C ARG A 82 7.46 -16.89 9.45
N ALA A 83 6.43 -17.30 8.70
CA ALA A 83 5.61 -18.46 9.03
C ALA A 83 6.40 -19.77 8.87
N VAL A 84 7.12 -19.90 7.75
CA VAL A 84 7.90 -21.11 7.41
C VAL A 84 9.09 -21.29 8.36
N GLU A 85 9.74 -20.22 8.81
CA GLU A 85 10.87 -20.27 9.76
C GLU A 85 10.49 -20.87 11.13
N GLN A 86 9.21 -20.81 11.51
CA GLN A 86 8.69 -21.41 12.75
C GLN A 86 8.49 -22.93 12.63
N ILE A 87 8.45 -23.48 11.42
CA ILE A 87 8.28 -24.91 11.20
C ILE A 87 9.61 -25.62 11.43
N LYS A 88 9.71 -26.36 12.54
CA LYS A 88 10.92 -27.12 12.91
C LYS A 88 10.86 -28.59 12.51
N VAL A 89 9.67 -29.10 12.20
CA VAL A 89 9.50 -30.47 11.72
C VAL A 89 9.84 -30.60 10.24
N SER A 90 10.32 -31.77 9.83
CA SER A 90 10.65 -32.05 8.43
C SER A 90 9.40 -32.10 7.55
N TYR A 91 9.48 -31.55 6.35
CA TYR A 91 8.48 -31.66 5.30
C TYR A 91 9.19 -31.73 3.94
N HIS A 92 8.52 -32.27 2.94
CA HIS A 92 9.14 -32.63 1.65
C HIS A 92 8.53 -31.85 0.48
N GLU A 93 7.37 -31.24 0.70
CA GLU A 93 6.64 -30.45 -0.28
C GLU A 93 5.94 -29.28 0.43
N ILE A 94 5.86 -28.14 -0.26
CA ILE A 94 5.14 -26.96 0.18
C ILE A 94 3.99 -26.71 -0.78
N ILE A 95 2.77 -26.60 -0.26
CA ILE A 95 1.59 -26.23 -1.05
C ILE A 95 1.08 -24.87 -0.57
N ILE A 96 1.03 -23.91 -1.49
CA ILE A 96 0.51 -22.56 -1.25
C ILE A 96 -0.84 -22.41 -1.96
N ASP A 97 -1.88 -21.95 -1.25
CA ASP A 97 -3.12 -21.55 -1.90
C ASP A 97 -2.90 -20.30 -2.77
N GLY A 98 -3.32 -20.38 -4.03
CA GLY A 98 -3.19 -19.31 -5.01
C GLY A 98 -2.26 -19.63 -6.18
N THR A 99 -1.69 -18.59 -6.79
CA THR A 99 -0.95 -18.69 -8.05
C THR A 99 0.46 -18.10 -7.99
N ILE A 100 0.90 -17.66 -6.81
CA ILE A 100 2.17 -16.95 -6.64
C ILE A 100 3.04 -17.74 -5.67
N ASN A 101 4.27 -18.03 -6.09
CA ASN A 101 5.27 -18.61 -5.21
C ASN A 101 5.91 -17.49 -4.36
N PHE A 102 5.48 -17.37 -3.11
CA PHE A 102 6.01 -16.37 -2.17
C PHE A 102 7.41 -16.70 -1.63
N LEU A 103 7.90 -17.92 -1.87
CA LEU A 103 9.24 -18.38 -1.49
C LEU A 103 10.20 -18.41 -2.68
N ASP A 104 9.80 -17.87 -3.83
CA ASP A 104 10.68 -17.73 -4.98
C ASP A 104 11.94 -16.92 -4.62
N GLY A 105 13.09 -17.34 -5.14
CA GLY A 105 14.39 -16.80 -4.75
C GLY A 105 14.94 -17.26 -3.39
N THR A 106 14.24 -18.14 -2.66
CA THR A 106 14.78 -18.80 -1.45
C THR A 106 15.19 -20.24 -1.75
N SER A 107 15.99 -20.86 -0.86
CA SER A 107 16.35 -22.29 -0.99
C SER A 107 15.14 -23.25 -0.95
N LYS A 108 13.98 -22.76 -0.47
CA LYS A 108 12.74 -23.52 -0.40
C LYS A 108 11.84 -23.35 -1.62
N GLY A 109 12.10 -22.36 -2.47
CA GLY A 109 11.23 -21.99 -3.60
C GLY A 109 11.00 -23.14 -4.59
N GLN A 110 11.99 -24.01 -4.79
CA GLN A 110 11.92 -25.16 -5.69
C GLN A 110 10.97 -26.28 -5.22
N TYR A 111 10.61 -26.31 -3.94
CA TYR A 111 9.71 -27.32 -3.36
C TYR A 111 8.25 -26.83 -3.28
N VAL A 112 7.96 -25.68 -3.90
CA VAL A 112 6.63 -25.05 -3.83
C VAL A 112 5.78 -25.43 -5.03
N THR A 113 4.60 -25.97 -4.72
CA THR A 113 3.48 -26.12 -5.65
C THR A 113 2.41 -25.07 -5.32
N THR A 114 2.12 -24.17 -6.25
CA THR A 114 0.98 -23.23 -6.09
C THR A 114 -0.28 -23.85 -6.67
N MET A 115 -1.38 -23.80 -5.93
CA MET A 115 -2.65 -24.40 -6.36
C MET A 115 -3.81 -23.49 -6.01
N LYS A 116 -4.69 -23.20 -6.98
CA LYS A 116 -5.93 -22.48 -6.70
C LYS A 116 -6.86 -23.38 -5.88
N LYS A 117 -7.42 -22.83 -4.79
CA LYS A 117 -8.33 -23.55 -3.88
C LYS A 117 -7.66 -24.73 -3.19
N ALA A 118 -6.38 -24.58 -2.85
CA ALA A 118 -5.63 -25.58 -2.11
C ALA A 118 -6.26 -25.82 -0.72
N ASP A 119 -6.86 -24.80 -0.14
CA ASP A 119 -7.64 -24.86 1.11
C ASP A 119 -8.84 -25.84 1.06
N LEU A 120 -9.37 -26.14 -0.12
CA LEU A 120 -10.43 -27.14 -0.32
C LEU A 120 -9.90 -28.54 -0.63
N LEU A 121 -8.66 -28.66 -1.11
CA LEU A 121 -8.10 -29.88 -1.67
C LEU A 121 -7.01 -30.51 -0.79
N VAL A 122 -6.32 -29.70 -0.01
CA VAL A 122 -5.15 -30.07 0.78
C VAL A 122 -5.42 -29.76 2.26
N PRO A 123 -5.55 -30.80 3.12
CA PRO A 123 -5.85 -30.61 4.54
C PRO A 123 -4.87 -29.67 5.27
N SER A 124 -3.57 -29.73 4.97
CA SER A 124 -2.59 -28.81 5.55
C SER A 124 -2.84 -27.34 5.16
N ALA A 125 -3.25 -27.06 3.91
CA ALA A 125 -3.57 -25.69 3.47
C ALA A 125 -4.89 -25.21 4.09
N SER A 126 -5.89 -26.09 4.20
CA SER A 126 -7.10 -25.81 4.96
C SER A 126 -6.79 -25.43 6.42
N ALA A 127 -5.97 -26.24 7.09
CA ALA A 127 -5.56 -25.99 8.47
C ALA A 127 -4.80 -24.66 8.60
N ALA A 128 -3.91 -24.34 7.66
CA ALA A 128 -3.21 -23.06 7.58
C ALA A 128 -4.17 -21.87 7.48
N SER A 129 -5.18 -21.96 6.60
CA SER A 129 -6.22 -20.93 6.46
C SER A 129 -6.96 -20.68 7.78
N ILE A 130 -7.29 -21.76 8.51
CA ILE A 130 -8.04 -21.70 9.76
C ILE A 130 -7.21 -21.03 10.86
N ILE A 131 -5.95 -21.47 11.08
CA ILE A 131 -5.13 -20.90 12.16
C ILE A 131 -4.82 -19.42 11.90
N ALA A 132 -4.59 -19.03 10.65
CA ALA A 132 -4.34 -17.64 10.27
C ALA A 132 -5.61 -16.80 10.47
N LYS A 133 -6.77 -17.34 10.08
CA LYS A 133 -8.05 -16.63 10.21
C LYS A 133 -8.43 -16.43 11.67
N VAL A 134 -8.34 -17.48 12.50
CA VAL A 134 -8.67 -17.39 13.92
C VAL A 134 -7.71 -16.43 14.61
N ALA A 135 -6.40 -16.55 14.37
CA ALA A 135 -5.43 -15.65 14.99
C ALA A 135 -5.66 -14.18 14.61
N ARG A 136 -5.88 -13.89 13.32
CA ARG A 136 -6.12 -12.52 12.86
C ARG A 136 -7.44 -11.95 13.39
N ASP A 137 -8.51 -12.75 13.39
CA ASP A 137 -9.82 -12.30 13.88
C ASP A 137 -9.77 -12.00 15.39
N SER A 138 -9.09 -12.85 16.18
CA SER A 138 -8.87 -12.60 17.62
C SER A 138 -8.07 -11.32 17.84
N TYR A 139 -6.97 -11.13 17.10
CA TYR A 139 -6.19 -9.89 17.17
C TYR A 139 -7.07 -8.65 16.89
N MET A 140 -7.88 -8.68 15.82
CA MET A 140 -8.75 -7.54 15.49
C MET A 140 -9.86 -7.33 16.54
N ALA A 141 -10.30 -8.38 17.23
CA ALA A 141 -11.25 -8.24 18.34
C ALA A 141 -10.60 -7.55 19.54
N GLU A 142 -9.37 -7.91 19.90
CA GLU A 142 -8.59 -7.22 20.95
C GLU A 142 -8.36 -5.74 20.61
N GLN A 143 -8.18 -5.42 19.33
CA GLN A 143 -8.04 -4.03 18.88
C GLN A 143 -9.34 -3.22 19.01
N ASP A 144 -10.51 -3.87 19.07
CA ASP A 144 -11.78 -3.16 19.26
C ASP A 144 -11.88 -2.54 20.66
N ASP A 145 -11.31 -3.23 21.66
CA ASP A 145 -11.22 -2.73 23.03
C ASP A 145 -10.19 -1.59 23.13
N ALA A 146 -9.07 -1.71 22.42
CA ALA A 146 -8.01 -0.69 22.40
C ALA A 146 -8.38 0.56 21.60
N TYR A 147 -9.26 0.44 20.60
CA TYR A 147 -9.74 1.54 19.77
C TYR A 147 -11.28 1.58 19.75
N PRO A 148 -11.92 2.02 20.86
CA PRO A 148 -13.37 2.05 20.97
C PRO A 148 -14.02 2.88 19.86
N GLY A 149 -15.14 2.37 19.33
CA GLY A 149 -15.93 3.05 18.31
C GLY A 149 -15.58 2.68 16.87
N TYR A 150 -14.43 2.02 16.62
CA TYR A 150 -14.09 1.53 15.28
C TYR A 150 -14.84 0.27 14.89
N LYS A 151 -15.26 -0.59 15.84
CA LYS A 151 -16.00 -1.86 15.59
C LYS A 151 -15.15 -2.91 14.87
N PHE A 152 -13.86 -2.97 15.20
CA PHE A 152 -12.90 -3.91 14.60
C PHE A 152 -13.27 -5.38 14.83
N SER A 153 -13.92 -5.71 15.94
CA SER A 153 -14.42 -7.06 16.23
C SER A 153 -15.47 -7.54 15.23
N SER A 154 -16.21 -6.62 14.59
CA SER A 154 -17.28 -6.91 13.65
C SER A 154 -16.78 -7.05 12.21
N HIS A 155 -16.08 -6.04 11.69
CA HIS A 155 -15.65 -6.01 10.29
C HIS A 155 -14.18 -6.38 10.08
N VAL A 156 -13.43 -6.71 11.13
CA VAL A 156 -12.03 -7.20 11.10
C VAL A 156 -11.10 -6.36 10.22
N GLY A 157 -11.32 -5.05 10.22
CA GLY A 157 -10.54 -4.05 9.48
C GLY A 157 -10.94 -3.84 8.01
N TYR A 158 -11.95 -4.53 7.47
CA TYR A 158 -12.46 -4.27 6.12
C TYR A 158 -13.14 -2.90 6.02
N GLY A 159 -13.07 -2.27 4.84
CA GLY A 159 -13.60 -0.94 4.56
C GLY A 159 -15.13 -0.88 4.41
N THR A 160 -15.85 -1.24 5.48
CA THR A 160 -17.32 -1.17 5.54
C THR A 160 -17.79 0.27 5.74
N ALA A 161 -19.09 0.53 5.55
CA ALA A 161 -19.67 1.84 5.84
C ALA A 161 -19.47 2.26 7.30
N VAL A 162 -19.59 1.31 8.25
CA VAL A 162 -19.34 1.53 9.68
C VAL A 162 -17.88 1.93 9.92
N HIS A 163 -16.94 1.20 9.32
CA HIS A 163 -15.52 1.49 9.48
C HIS A 163 -15.14 2.85 8.89
N ARG A 164 -15.68 3.18 7.71
CA ARG A 164 -15.47 4.50 7.08
C ARG A 164 -16.00 5.63 7.96
N ALA A 165 -17.22 5.50 8.47
CA ALA A 165 -17.80 6.50 9.37
C ALA A 165 -16.99 6.65 10.67
N ALA A 166 -16.46 5.56 11.21
CA ALA A 166 -15.55 5.61 12.35
C ALA A 166 -14.26 6.39 12.01
N ILE A 167 -13.64 6.14 10.84
CA ILE A 167 -12.45 6.88 10.41
C ILE A 167 -12.74 8.37 10.19
N ASP A 168 -13.88 8.71 9.57
CA ASP A 168 -14.25 10.10 9.33
C ASP A 168 -14.51 10.85 10.65
N LYS A 169 -15.01 10.17 11.69
CA LYS A 169 -15.31 10.75 13.00
C LYS A 169 -14.12 10.76 13.97
N LEU A 170 -13.33 9.68 13.99
CA LEU A 170 -12.30 9.41 15.00
C LEU A 170 -10.87 9.54 14.46
N GLY A 171 -10.70 9.72 13.15
CA GLY A 171 -9.41 9.76 12.48
C GLY A 171 -8.87 8.38 12.08
N VAL A 172 -7.60 8.31 11.71
CA VAL A 172 -6.90 7.04 11.50
C VAL A 172 -6.12 6.65 12.76
N THR A 173 -5.82 5.36 12.87
CA THR A 173 -5.03 4.75 13.95
C THR A 173 -3.77 4.10 13.39
N PRO A 174 -2.78 3.73 14.22
CA PRO A 174 -1.59 2.97 13.79
C PRO A 174 -1.90 1.63 13.11
N LEU A 175 -3.13 1.10 13.26
CA LEU A 175 -3.57 -0.13 12.59
C LEU A 175 -3.95 0.10 11.13
N HIS A 176 -4.19 1.34 10.70
CA HIS A 176 -4.64 1.65 9.36
C HIS A 176 -3.47 1.61 8.36
N ARG A 177 -3.70 0.99 7.20
CA ARG A 177 -2.75 0.88 6.09
C ARG A 177 -2.87 2.13 5.23
N LEU A 178 -2.07 3.14 5.54
CA LEU A 178 -2.09 4.45 4.89
C LEU A 178 -1.47 4.42 3.50
N SER A 179 -0.97 3.29 3.01
CA SER A 179 -0.63 3.09 1.59
C SER A 179 -1.82 2.62 0.75
N PHE A 180 -2.91 2.16 1.37
CA PHE A 180 -4.07 1.59 0.66
C PHE A 180 -5.05 2.69 0.27
N ALA A 181 -5.68 2.58 -0.91
CA ALA A 181 -6.87 3.36 -1.21
C ALA A 181 -8.06 2.84 -0.34
N PRO A 182 -8.86 3.73 0.28
CA PRO A 182 -8.90 5.19 0.19
C PRO A 182 -8.15 5.92 1.33
N LEU A 183 -7.30 5.22 2.09
CA LEU A 183 -6.63 5.76 3.29
C LEU A 183 -5.33 6.50 3.00
N ALA A 184 -4.82 6.45 1.76
CA ALA A 184 -3.63 7.18 1.31
C ALA A 184 -3.63 8.67 1.68
N LYS A 185 -4.82 9.28 1.72
CA LYS A 185 -5.01 10.69 2.13
C LYS A 185 -4.63 11.00 3.59
N TYR A 186 -4.50 10.00 4.46
CA TYR A 186 -4.19 10.19 5.88
C TYR A 186 -2.71 9.95 6.23
N LYS A 187 -1.85 9.62 5.25
CA LYS A 187 -0.42 9.38 5.51
C LYS A 187 0.30 10.67 5.92
N ALA A 188 0.63 10.79 7.20
CA ALA A 188 1.40 11.93 7.72
C ALA A 188 2.86 11.91 7.21
N PRO A 189 3.49 13.07 7.00
CA PRO A 189 4.92 13.14 6.68
C PRO A 189 5.77 12.72 7.91
N VAL A 190 6.69 11.78 7.73
CA VAL A 190 7.51 11.19 8.81
C VAL A 190 8.55 12.20 9.34
N SER A 191 8.52 12.49 10.64
CA SER A 191 9.57 13.19 11.40
C SER A 191 10.41 12.17 12.19
N ILE A 192 11.74 12.17 12.01
CA ILE A 192 12.66 11.30 12.78
C ILE A 192 13.33 12.16 13.85
N ASP A 193 13.02 11.89 15.11
CA ASP A 193 13.68 12.49 16.27
C ASP A 193 14.66 11.46 16.87
N ARG A 194 15.95 11.82 16.97
CA ARG A 194 17.01 10.98 17.57
C ARG A 194 17.54 11.71 18.80
N SER A 195 17.09 11.31 19.98
CA SER A 195 17.84 11.58 21.22
C SER A 195 18.45 10.29 21.75
N THR A 196 19.78 10.24 21.74
CA THR A 196 20.61 9.70 22.83
C THR A 196 22.07 10.05 22.52
N ASN A 197 22.65 10.80 23.46
CA ASN A 197 24.08 10.92 23.75
C ASN A 197 25.01 11.53 22.69
N LEU A 198 25.38 12.80 22.86
CA LEU A 198 26.61 13.21 23.56
C LEU A 198 26.78 14.73 23.51
N ALA A 199 27.43 15.24 24.55
CA ALA A 199 27.61 16.63 24.87
C ALA A 199 28.46 17.44 23.86
N ASP A 200 28.29 18.74 23.99
CA ASP A 200 29.22 19.84 23.74
C ASP A 200 29.35 20.48 22.34
N LYS A 201 28.92 21.76 22.37
CA LYS A 201 29.47 22.97 21.72
C LYS A 201 28.99 23.35 20.31
N ALA A 202 27.94 24.18 20.34
CA ALA A 202 27.89 25.56 19.84
C ALA A 202 28.19 25.85 18.34
N THR A 203 27.08 26.09 17.61
CA THR A 203 26.83 27.16 16.61
C THR A 203 27.82 27.37 15.45
N GLU A 204 27.44 26.96 14.24
CA GLU A 204 26.88 27.86 13.21
C GLU A 204 26.18 27.05 12.10
N THR A 205 24.99 27.52 11.73
CA THR A 205 23.96 26.86 10.93
C THR A 205 24.20 27.00 9.42
N VAL A 206 24.36 25.86 8.72
CA VAL A 206 24.14 25.75 7.26
C VAL A 206 22.97 24.80 7.02
N SER A 207 21.92 25.34 6.42
CA SER A 207 20.60 24.73 6.21
C SER A 207 20.60 23.62 5.15
N THR A 208 20.36 22.38 5.56
CA THR A 208 20.00 21.30 4.62
C THR A 208 18.46 21.21 4.49
N GLU A 209 17.92 21.76 3.40
CA GLU A 209 16.50 21.66 3.07
C GLU A 209 16.06 20.23 2.74
N THR A 210 14.86 19.86 3.17
CA THR A 210 14.27 18.53 2.96
C THR A 210 13.72 18.36 1.55
N THR A 211 13.74 17.13 1.01
CA THR A 211 13.23 16.78 -0.33
C THR A 211 11.77 17.20 -0.57
N LYS A 212 10.95 17.32 0.49
CA LYS A 212 9.56 17.82 0.42
C LYS A 212 9.50 19.33 0.17
N LYS A 213 10.31 20.12 0.89
CA LYS A 213 10.44 21.57 0.64
C LYS A 213 10.93 21.86 -0.78
N ILE A 214 11.81 21.01 -1.30
CA ILE A 214 12.33 21.15 -2.67
C ILE A 214 11.23 20.87 -3.71
N GLY A 215 10.35 19.89 -3.48
CA GLY A 215 9.20 19.60 -4.34
C GLY A 215 8.14 20.70 -4.30
N ASP A 216 7.77 21.17 -3.11
CA ASP A 216 6.83 22.28 -2.94
C ASP A 216 7.37 23.57 -3.60
N ARG A 217 8.68 23.86 -3.43
CA ARG A 217 9.37 24.96 -4.12
C ARG A 217 9.44 24.78 -5.63
N ALA A 218 9.53 23.55 -6.13
CA ALA A 218 9.51 23.28 -7.57
C ALA A 218 8.11 23.54 -8.17
N GLU A 219 7.03 23.15 -7.50
CA GLU A 219 5.68 23.50 -7.94
C GLU A 219 5.39 25.01 -7.84
N ASP A 220 5.94 25.69 -6.84
CA ASP A 220 5.88 27.16 -6.72
C ASP A 220 6.63 27.83 -7.87
N GLU A 221 7.86 27.41 -8.17
CA GLU A 221 8.65 28.02 -9.25
C GLU A 221 8.10 27.67 -10.63
N ALA A 222 7.53 26.47 -10.82
CA ALA A 222 6.81 26.11 -12.04
C ALA A 222 5.59 27.01 -12.27
N ALA A 223 4.81 27.30 -11.22
CA ALA A 223 3.70 28.25 -11.31
C ALA A 223 4.19 29.68 -11.61
N ASN A 224 5.25 30.13 -10.95
CA ASN A 224 5.87 31.44 -11.21
C ASN A 224 6.38 31.55 -12.66
N TYR A 225 7.01 30.49 -13.17
CA TYR A 225 7.47 30.43 -14.56
C TYR A 225 6.31 30.62 -15.54
N LEU A 226 5.20 29.89 -15.34
CA LEU A 226 4.01 30.02 -16.19
C LEU A 226 3.46 31.46 -16.15
N VAL A 227 3.38 32.08 -14.98
CA VAL A 227 2.94 33.48 -14.82
C VAL A 227 3.85 34.45 -15.58
N ARG A 228 5.19 34.31 -15.44
CA ARG A 228 6.16 35.13 -16.18
C ARG A 228 6.02 34.97 -17.71
N HIS A 229 5.53 33.82 -18.17
CA HIS A 229 5.28 33.52 -19.57
C HIS A 229 3.84 33.79 -20.02
N GLY A 230 3.09 34.59 -19.25
CA GLY A 230 1.79 35.12 -19.63
C GLY A 230 0.62 34.15 -19.40
N HIS A 231 0.80 33.14 -18.55
CA HIS A 231 -0.31 32.32 -18.09
C HIS A 231 -0.97 32.94 -16.84
N GLU A 232 -2.29 32.85 -16.76
CA GLU A 232 -3.05 33.06 -15.53
C GLU A 232 -3.22 31.72 -14.82
N ILE A 233 -2.82 31.60 -13.55
CA ILE A 233 -3.00 30.36 -12.79
C ILE A 233 -4.43 30.30 -12.27
N LEU A 234 -5.19 29.30 -12.71
CA LEU A 234 -6.57 29.08 -12.29
C LEU A 234 -6.63 28.20 -11.06
N GLU A 235 -5.87 27.11 -11.05
CA GLU A 235 -5.84 26.14 -9.96
C GLU A 235 -4.44 25.53 -9.81
N ARG A 236 -4.07 25.20 -8.58
CA ARG A 236 -2.84 24.47 -8.25
C ARG A 236 -3.19 23.28 -7.37
N ASN A 237 -2.50 22.16 -7.57
CA ASN A 237 -2.73 20.93 -6.82
C ASN A 237 -4.21 20.48 -6.84
N TRP A 238 -4.89 20.67 -7.97
CA TRP A 238 -6.31 20.37 -8.11
C TRP A 238 -6.54 18.86 -8.04
N LYS A 239 -7.27 18.41 -7.02
CA LYS A 239 -7.38 16.99 -6.66
C LYS A 239 -8.83 16.58 -6.53
N THR A 240 -9.15 15.44 -7.14
CA THR A 240 -10.47 14.81 -7.07
C THR A 240 -10.31 13.35 -6.68
N LYS A 241 -11.42 12.66 -6.39
CA LYS A 241 -11.40 11.21 -6.13
C LYS A 241 -10.95 10.36 -7.33
N TYR A 242 -10.86 10.94 -8.53
CA TYR A 242 -10.55 10.23 -9.77
C TYR A 242 -9.21 10.61 -10.39
N CYS A 243 -8.78 11.86 -10.21
CA CYS A 243 -7.57 12.40 -10.84
C CYS A 243 -7.00 13.59 -10.07
N GLU A 244 -5.76 13.92 -10.38
CA GLU A 244 -5.07 15.11 -9.90
C GLU A 244 -4.44 15.87 -11.08
N ILE A 245 -4.28 17.19 -10.90
CA ILE A 245 -3.62 18.09 -11.83
C ILE A 245 -2.73 19.02 -11.02
N ASP A 246 -1.43 19.07 -11.35
CA ASP A 246 -0.47 19.87 -10.60
C ASP A 246 -0.74 21.37 -10.79
N ILE A 247 -0.90 21.83 -12.05
CA ILE A 247 -1.24 23.23 -12.36
C ILE A 247 -2.26 23.30 -13.51
N VAL A 248 -3.34 24.05 -13.30
CA VAL A 248 -4.25 24.49 -14.36
C VAL A 248 -4.02 25.98 -14.59
N SER A 249 -3.77 26.36 -15.83
CA SER A 249 -3.55 27.76 -16.20
C SER A 249 -4.21 28.13 -17.52
N LEU A 250 -4.47 29.42 -17.74
CA LEU A 250 -5.09 29.97 -18.93
C LEU A 250 -4.10 30.88 -19.65
N LYS A 251 -3.94 30.72 -20.97
CA LYS A 251 -3.14 31.63 -21.78
C LYS A 251 -3.77 31.80 -23.16
N SER A 252 -4.04 33.04 -23.54
CA SER A 252 -4.61 33.40 -24.85
C SER A 252 -5.89 32.62 -25.21
N GLY A 253 -6.73 32.31 -24.23
CA GLY A 253 -7.96 31.54 -24.42
C GLY A 253 -7.81 30.01 -24.37
N THR A 254 -6.58 29.49 -24.23
CA THR A 254 -6.30 28.05 -24.13
C THR A 254 -6.03 27.64 -22.68
N LEU A 255 -6.67 26.56 -22.23
CA LEU A 255 -6.44 25.92 -20.93
C LEU A 255 -5.27 24.94 -20.98
N TYR A 256 -4.28 25.19 -20.14
CA TYR A 256 -3.09 24.35 -19.97
C TYR A 256 -3.21 23.51 -18.71
N PHE A 257 -3.07 22.20 -18.88
CA PHE A 257 -2.98 21.22 -17.79
C PHE A 257 -1.55 20.74 -17.69
N THR A 258 -0.82 21.29 -16.73
CA THR A 258 0.63 21.14 -16.64
C THR A 258 1.00 20.21 -15.49
N GLU A 259 1.82 19.20 -15.78
CA GLU A 259 2.47 18.34 -14.78
C GLU A 259 3.87 18.89 -14.45
N VAL A 260 4.27 18.88 -13.18
CA VAL A 260 5.59 19.33 -12.72
C VAL A 260 6.47 18.12 -12.38
N LYS A 261 7.69 18.06 -12.95
CA LYS A 261 8.66 16.98 -12.73
C LYS A 261 9.97 17.53 -12.20
N TYR A 262 10.22 17.36 -10.91
CA TYR A 262 11.48 17.77 -10.29
C TYR A 262 12.54 16.64 -10.30
N ARG A 263 13.78 16.98 -10.65
CA ARG A 263 14.97 16.10 -10.60
C ARG A 263 16.14 16.79 -9.92
N LYS A 264 16.90 16.05 -9.11
CA LYS A 264 18.00 16.60 -8.31
C LYS A 264 19.33 16.76 -9.08
N SER A 265 19.48 16.13 -10.24
CA SER A 265 20.71 16.16 -11.07
C SER A 265 20.37 16.00 -12.55
N ALA A 266 21.05 16.74 -13.42
CA ALA A 266 20.74 16.84 -14.87
C ALA A 266 21.27 15.65 -15.71
N ASP A 267 22.10 14.76 -15.16
CA ASP A 267 22.88 13.79 -15.94
C ASP A 267 22.18 12.47 -16.30
N GLN A 268 20.85 12.41 -16.36
CA GLN A 268 20.13 11.22 -16.83
C GLN A 268 18.92 11.58 -17.69
N GLY A 269 19.14 11.69 -19.01
CA GLY A 269 18.13 11.54 -20.07
C GLY A 269 17.05 12.62 -20.14
N GLY A 270 16.94 13.31 -21.28
CA GLY A 270 16.02 14.43 -21.51
C GLY A 270 14.57 14.16 -21.08
N GLY A 271 13.92 15.20 -20.53
CA GLY A 271 12.63 15.13 -19.83
C GLY A 271 11.46 14.51 -20.60
N ILE A 272 11.59 14.39 -21.92
CA ILE A 272 10.60 13.79 -22.83
C ILE A 272 10.49 12.26 -22.66
N ALA A 273 11.57 11.56 -22.30
CA ALA A 273 11.58 10.08 -22.29
C ALA A 273 10.71 9.44 -21.18
N ALA A 274 10.13 10.25 -20.28
CA ALA A 274 9.44 9.78 -19.08
C ALA A 274 7.90 9.81 -19.15
N ILE A 275 7.28 10.42 -20.18
CA ILE A 275 5.81 10.46 -20.27
C ILE A 275 5.29 9.17 -20.91
N THR A 276 5.02 8.19 -20.05
CA THR A 276 4.40 6.93 -20.48
C THR A 276 3.01 7.16 -21.07
N LYS A 277 2.59 6.32 -22.02
CA LYS A 277 1.22 6.35 -22.59
C LYS A 277 0.13 6.37 -21.51
N LYS A 278 0.37 5.66 -20.40
CA LYS A 278 -0.53 5.64 -19.23
C LYS A 278 -0.66 7.02 -18.57
N LYS A 279 0.45 7.75 -18.39
CA LYS A 279 0.44 9.09 -17.78
C LYS A 279 -0.24 10.11 -18.70
N LEU A 280 -0.01 10.04 -20.02
CA LEU A 280 -0.74 10.86 -20.99
C LEU A 280 -2.25 10.61 -20.94
N SER A 281 -2.68 9.33 -20.86
CA SER A 281 -4.10 9.00 -20.69
C SER A 281 -4.69 9.54 -19.37
N GLN A 282 -3.92 9.52 -18.28
CA GLN A 282 -4.34 10.10 -17.00
C GLN A 282 -4.49 11.62 -17.08
N MET A 283 -3.54 12.32 -17.71
CA MET A 283 -3.61 13.77 -17.90
C MET A 283 -4.79 14.17 -18.79
N LYS A 284 -5.06 13.44 -19.88
CA LYS A 284 -6.25 13.66 -20.74
C LYS A 284 -7.55 13.46 -19.95
N PHE A 285 -7.61 12.40 -19.16
CA PHE A 285 -8.77 12.15 -18.31
C PHE A 285 -8.96 13.26 -17.28
N ALA A 286 -7.89 13.72 -16.63
CA ALA A 286 -7.94 14.77 -15.63
C ALA A 286 -8.38 16.12 -16.22
N ALA A 287 -7.84 16.50 -17.38
CA ALA A 287 -8.22 17.71 -18.10
C ALA A 287 -9.72 17.71 -18.47
N ASN A 288 -10.20 16.60 -19.05
CA ASN A 288 -11.62 16.47 -19.38
C ASN A 288 -12.51 16.51 -18.14
N TYR A 289 -12.07 15.88 -17.05
CA TYR A 289 -12.80 15.90 -15.78
C TYR A 289 -12.87 17.31 -15.18
N PHE A 290 -11.79 18.07 -15.26
CA PHE A 290 -11.76 19.47 -14.83
C PHE A 290 -12.73 20.35 -15.60
N VAL A 291 -12.68 20.29 -16.94
CA VAL A 291 -13.58 21.05 -17.82
C VAL A 291 -15.04 20.75 -17.51
N GLN A 292 -15.37 19.47 -17.33
CA GLN A 292 -16.72 19.04 -16.97
C GLN A 292 -17.12 19.54 -15.57
N ALA A 293 -16.23 19.45 -14.58
CA ALA A 293 -16.50 19.87 -13.21
C ALA A 293 -16.73 21.39 -13.11
N GLN A 294 -15.99 22.17 -13.91
CA GLN A 294 -16.10 23.63 -13.97
C GLN A 294 -17.15 24.12 -14.98
N GLN A 295 -17.88 23.20 -15.64
CA GLN A 295 -18.91 23.51 -16.63
C GLN A 295 -18.42 24.44 -17.76
N ILE A 296 -17.16 24.25 -18.19
CA ILE A 296 -16.55 25.05 -19.26
C ILE A 296 -16.95 24.46 -20.62
N THR A 297 -17.50 25.30 -21.49
CA THR A 297 -17.99 24.89 -22.81
C THR A 297 -16.93 25.11 -23.89
N GLU A 298 -16.66 24.08 -24.69
CA GLU A 298 -15.74 24.11 -25.85
C GLU A 298 -14.37 24.77 -25.60
N PRO A 299 -13.61 24.36 -24.56
CA PRO A 299 -12.30 24.96 -24.33
C PRO A 299 -11.25 24.43 -25.31
N ASP A 300 -10.40 25.33 -25.80
CA ASP A 300 -9.10 24.95 -26.35
C ASP A 300 -8.24 24.41 -25.20
N LEU A 301 -7.83 23.15 -25.30
CA LEU A 301 -7.13 22.44 -24.23
C LEU A 301 -5.77 21.94 -24.70
N LEU A 302 -4.77 22.11 -23.84
CA LEU A 302 -3.40 21.72 -24.10
C LEU A 302 -2.80 21.04 -22.85
N LEU A 303 -2.14 19.91 -23.06
CA LEU A 303 -1.40 19.23 -21.99
C LEU A 303 0.06 19.65 -22.04
N ALA A 304 0.66 19.94 -20.90
CA ALA A 304 2.06 20.34 -20.85
C ALA A 304 2.81 19.68 -19.69
N VAL A 305 4.14 19.71 -19.77
CA VAL A 305 5.03 19.27 -18.68
C VAL A 305 6.12 20.30 -18.45
N ILE A 306 6.36 20.63 -17.19
CA ILE A 306 7.53 21.41 -16.74
C ILE A 306 8.50 20.45 -16.08
N SER A 307 9.71 20.35 -16.62
CA SER A 307 10.84 19.68 -15.98
C SER A 307 11.64 20.70 -15.18
N MET A 308 11.95 20.36 -13.93
CA MET A 308 12.65 21.22 -12.98
C MET A 308 13.90 20.53 -12.46
N THR A 309 15.01 21.26 -12.36
CA THR A 309 16.27 20.74 -11.84
C THR A 309 16.95 21.69 -10.87
N GLY A 310 17.97 21.21 -10.14
CA GLY A 310 18.81 22.06 -9.29
C GLY A 310 18.27 22.34 -7.87
N ASN A 311 19.05 23.10 -7.10
CA ASN A 311 18.67 23.64 -5.79
C ASN A 311 19.31 25.04 -5.61
N PRO A 312 18.54 26.15 -5.71
CA PRO A 312 17.08 26.20 -5.82
C PRO A 312 16.54 25.60 -7.14
N PRO A 313 15.31 25.06 -7.16
CA PRO A 313 14.72 24.51 -8.39
C PRO A 313 14.61 25.58 -9.48
N ASP A 314 15.06 25.26 -10.70
CA ASP A 314 14.93 26.09 -11.89
C ASP A 314 14.34 25.28 -13.06
N VAL A 315 13.68 25.96 -13.99
CA VAL A 315 12.97 25.30 -15.09
C VAL A 315 14.00 24.84 -16.12
N GLU A 316 14.10 23.53 -16.28
CA GLU A 316 14.94 22.89 -17.28
C GLU A 316 14.25 22.93 -18.65
N GLU A 317 12.96 22.60 -18.69
CA GLU A 317 12.21 22.48 -19.94
C GLU A 317 10.70 22.67 -19.72
N PHE A 318 10.03 23.34 -20.66
CA PHE A 318 8.56 23.39 -20.76
C PHE A 318 8.13 22.85 -22.11
N ILE A 319 7.29 21.82 -22.12
CA ILE A 319 6.90 21.13 -23.35
C ILE A 319 5.39 21.05 -23.45
N GLU A 320 4.87 21.43 -24.61
CA GLU A 320 3.48 21.23 -25.01
C GLU A 320 3.33 19.86 -25.68
N LEU A 321 2.39 19.05 -25.18
CA LEU A 321 2.10 17.72 -25.69
C LEU A 321 0.98 17.81 -26.72
N LYS A 322 1.33 17.64 -27.99
CA LYS A 322 0.39 17.57 -29.12
C LYS A 322 -0.25 16.19 -29.25
#